data_AF-A0A7X6BE56-F1
#
_entry.id   AF-A0A7X6BE56-F1
#
_cell.length_a   1.000
_cell.length_b   1.000
_cell.length_c   1.000
_cell.angle_alpha   90.00
_cell.angle_beta   90.00
_cell.angle_gamma   90.00
#
_symmetry.space_group_name_H-M   'P 1'
#
loop_
_entity.id
_entity.type
_entity.pdbx_description
1 polymer ?
#
loop_
_entity_poly.entity_id
_entity_poly.type
_entity_poly.pdbx_seq_one_letter_code
_entity_poly.pdbx_strand_id
1 'polypeptide(L)'
;MFSRVVRNSHAKAAGGGVQLDMRVAIALEVPLAMREAHEGQLKLAISRLTRIATLQNNSILAQGALFLVHGMADPENPRYKLEGRFCAKSFLELHVLGRSTHQCCASIRDGSCRHCNKMACPALHKRVFSLQISIDGASAAAHELLRRGARWEVMQQNLRFAAGLLEQGLIERLSLSFTVQAENFHEMGEGSLNATSIYFGKVANWGTFSPAEYAAKAVFLPDHPQHQAFLAAMADPRLRSPRVQRGNLLEFLPENSAVAA
;
A
#
# COMPACT_ATOMS: atom_id res chain seq x y z
N MET A 1 24.84 -8.75 34.86
CA MET A 1 23.67 -8.34 35.66
C MET A 1 22.39 -8.14 34.83
N PHE A 2 22.43 -7.38 33.72
CA PHE A 2 21.28 -7.15 32.83
C PHE A 2 20.58 -8.43 32.31
N SER A 3 21.33 -9.50 32.05
CA SER A 3 20.79 -10.75 31.48
C SER A 3 19.94 -11.60 32.43
N ARG A 4 20.04 -11.37 33.75
CA ARG A 4 19.25 -12.09 34.76
C ARG A 4 17.95 -11.36 35.05
N VAL A 5 17.98 -10.03 35.04
CA VAL A 5 16.79 -9.17 35.19
C VAL A 5 15.84 -9.38 34.01
N VAL A 6 16.32 -9.34 32.77
CA VAL A 6 15.48 -9.54 31.58
C VAL A 6 14.85 -10.95 31.56
N ARG A 7 15.63 -11.99 31.86
CA ARG A 7 15.10 -13.38 31.94
C ARG A 7 14.08 -13.55 33.06
N ASN A 8 14.30 -12.97 34.23
CA ASN A 8 13.38 -13.05 35.36
C ASN A 8 12.09 -12.25 35.11
N SER A 9 12.18 -11.09 34.46
CA SER A 9 11.01 -10.31 34.03
C SER A 9 10.19 -11.05 32.99
N HIS A 10 10.84 -11.77 32.07
CA HIS A 10 10.18 -12.59 31.06
C HIS A 10 9.49 -13.83 31.65
N ALA A 11 10.13 -14.51 32.61
CA ALA A 11 9.53 -15.64 33.31
C ALA A 11 8.32 -15.22 34.16
N LYS A 12 8.37 -14.03 34.78
CA LYS A 12 7.22 -13.45 35.50
C LYS A 12 6.07 -13.05 34.57
N ALA A 13 6.37 -12.49 33.40
CA ALA A 13 5.35 -12.15 32.40
C ALA A 13 4.68 -13.41 31.79
N ALA A 14 5.45 -14.48 31.56
CA ALA A 14 4.92 -15.75 31.08
C ALA A 14 4.07 -16.51 32.12
N GLY A 15 4.19 -16.16 33.41
CA GLY A 15 3.42 -16.74 34.53
C GLY A 15 2.00 -16.21 34.73
N GLY A 16 1.45 -15.44 33.77
CA GLY A 16 0.02 -15.14 33.70
C GLY A 16 -0.49 -13.90 34.43
N GLY A 17 0.39 -13.02 34.92
CA GLY A 17 -0.01 -11.83 35.69
C GLY A 17 0.04 -10.48 34.97
N VAL A 18 0.68 -10.39 33.80
CA VAL A 18 0.86 -9.10 33.10
C VAL A 18 0.51 -9.27 31.63
N GLN A 19 -0.59 -8.64 31.21
CA GLN A 19 -0.94 -8.50 29.81
C GLN A 19 -0.01 -7.45 29.19
N LEU A 20 1.19 -7.88 28.77
CA LEU A 20 2.09 -7.01 28.04
C LEU A 20 1.44 -6.65 26.70
N ASP A 21 1.45 -5.36 26.38
CA ASP A 21 1.04 -4.87 25.07
C ASP A 21 1.80 -5.64 23.98
N MET A 22 1.07 -6.12 22.97
CA MET A 22 1.61 -7.00 21.94
C MET A 22 2.76 -6.34 21.16
N ARG A 23 2.77 -5.01 21.01
CA ARG A 23 3.87 -4.27 20.38
C ARG A 23 5.13 -4.30 21.25
N VAL A 24 4.95 -4.20 22.57
CA VAL A 24 6.05 -4.31 23.54
C VAL A 24 6.60 -5.74 23.56
N ALA A 25 5.73 -6.75 23.46
CA ALA A 25 6.14 -8.15 23.37
C ALA A 25 7.00 -8.39 22.12
N ILE A 26 6.59 -7.94 20.93
CA ILE A 26 7.41 -8.03 19.70
C ILE A 26 8.76 -7.35 19.88
N ALA A 27 8.75 -6.12 20.42
CA ALA A 27 9.96 -5.32 20.58
C ALA A 27 10.99 -5.96 21.54
N LEU A 28 10.56 -6.81 22.48
CA LEU A 28 11.44 -7.53 23.40
C LEU A 28 11.86 -8.90 22.86
N GLU A 29 10.94 -9.61 22.24
CA GLU A 29 11.15 -10.98 21.80
C GLU A 29 12.04 -11.09 20.56
N VAL A 30 11.96 -10.13 19.64
CA VAL A 30 12.82 -10.13 18.44
C VAL A 30 14.30 -10.00 18.82
N PRO A 31 14.74 -9.02 19.64
CA PRO A 31 16.12 -8.97 20.12
C PRO A 31 16.58 -10.21 20.87
N LEU A 32 15.70 -10.84 21.66
CA LEU A 32 16.03 -12.11 22.34
C LEU A 32 16.27 -13.23 21.33
N ALA A 33 15.41 -13.37 20.32
CA ALA A 33 15.60 -14.35 19.25
C ALA A 33 16.88 -14.08 18.45
N MET A 34 17.16 -12.81 18.15
CA MET A 34 18.38 -12.44 17.42
C MET A 34 19.64 -12.76 18.23
N ARG A 35 19.60 -12.57 19.55
CA ARG A 35 20.67 -13.00 20.44
C ARG A 35 20.81 -14.52 20.46
N GLU A 36 19.72 -15.26 20.59
CA GLU A 36 19.72 -16.73 20.53
C GLU A 36 20.35 -17.23 19.22
N ALA A 37 19.99 -16.61 18.10
CA ALA A 37 20.58 -16.92 16.80
C ALA A 37 22.08 -16.61 16.75
N HIS A 38 22.51 -15.47 17.30
CA HIS A 38 23.92 -15.10 17.39
C HIS A 38 24.73 -16.05 18.29
N GLU A 39 24.12 -16.59 19.33
CA GLU A 39 24.70 -17.63 20.20
C GLU A 39 24.64 -19.04 19.57
N GLY A 40 24.21 -19.17 18.31
CA GLY A 40 24.12 -20.43 17.57
C GLY A 40 22.88 -21.26 17.89
N GLN A 41 21.96 -20.77 18.72
CA GLN A 41 20.72 -21.45 19.12
C GLN A 41 19.61 -21.24 18.09
N LEU A 42 19.89 -21.58 16.82
CA LEU A 42 19.05 -21.24 15.67
C LEU A 42 17.64 -21.87 15.74
N LYS A 43 17.53 -23.12 16.19
CA LYS A 43 16.21 -23.77 16.36
C LYS A 43 15.32 -23.06 17.38
N LEU A 44 15.92 -22.59 18.49
CA LEU A 44 15.20 -21.86 19.53
C LEU A 44 14.74 -20.49 19.01
N ALA A 45 15.64 -19.77 18.34
CA ALA A 45 15.34 -18.49 17.72
C ALA A 45 14.22 -18.61 16.67
N ILE A 46 14.28 -19.62 15.80
CA ILE A 46 13.22 -19.90 14.80
C ILE A 46 11.88 -20.19 15.50
N SER A 47 11.87 -21.03 16.53
CA SER A 47 10.63 -21.37 17.25
C SER A 47 10.00 -20.12 17.90
N ARG A 48 10.81 -19.27 18.52
CA ARG A 48 10.37 -18.01 19.13
C ARG A 48 9.80 -17.06 18.08
N LEU A 49 10.54 -16.82 16.99
CA LEU A 49 10.13 -15.92 15.92
C LEU A 49 8.90 -16.44 15.15
N THR A 50 8.79 -17.75 14.92
CA THR A 50 7.62 -18.37 14.26
C THR A 50 6.34 -18.12 15.06
N ARG A 51 6.39 -18.27 16.39
CA ARG A 51 5.24 -17.98 17.25
C ARG A 51 4.78 -16.53 17.10
N ILE A 52 5.70 -15.59 17.11
CA ILE A 52 5.38 -14.15 17.04
C ILE A 52 4.92 -13.76 15.64
N ALA A 53 5.60 -14.26 14.60
CA ALA A 53 5.21 -14.06 13.21
C ALA A 53 3.82 -14.66 12.92
N THR A 54 3.42 -15.73 13.60
CA THR A 54 2.07 -16.29 13.48
C THR A 54 1.03 -15.40 14.16
N LEU A 55 1.32 -14.92 15.38
CA LEU A 55 0.41 -14.05 16.13
C LEU A 55 0.29 -12.64 15.52
N GLN A 56 1.31 -12.19 14.80
CA GLN A 56 1.44 -10.84 14.25
C GLN A 56 2.04 -10.92 12.84
N ASN A 57 1.31 -11.54 11.92
CA ASN A 57 1.75 -11.78 10.55
C ASN A 57 2.13 -10.50 9.78
N ASN A 58 1.54 -9.36 10.13
CA ASN A 58 1.82 -8.04 9.53
C ASN A 58 3.05 -7.34 10.12
N SER A 59 3.71 -7.91 11.13
CA SER A 59 4.92 -7.32 11.71
C SER A 59 6.13 -7.54 10.82
N ILE A 60 6.52 -6.51 10.06
CA ILE A 60 7.71 -6.54 9.19
C ILE A 60 8.96 -6.91 9.99
N LEU A 61 9.08 -6.41 11.23
CA LEU A 61 10.22 -6.72 12.10
C LEU A 61 10.30 -8.21 12.44
N ALA A 62 9.18 -8.84 12.81
CA ALA A 62 9.14 -10.26 13.15
C ALA A 62 9.37 -11.14 11.91
N GLN A 63 8.76 -10.80 10.78
CA GLN A 63 8.94 -11.51 9.50
C GLN A 63 10.39 -11.41 9.01
N GLY A 64 10.99 -10.21 9.06
CA GLY A 64 12.37 -9.97 8.66
C GLY A 64 13.38 -10.70 9.54
N ALA A 65 13.18 -10.69 10.87
CA ALA A 65 14.02 -11.44 11.80
C ALA A 65 13.90 -12.96 11.55
N LEU A 66 12.69 -13.48 11.35
CA LEU A 66 12.47 -14.90 11.05
C LEU A 66 13.17 -15.31 9.74
N PHE A 67 13.05 -14.50 8.70
CA PHE A 67 13.75 -14.70 7.43
C PHE A 67 15.27 -14.76 7.60
N LEU A 68 15.83 -13.81 8.36
CA LEU A 68 17.27 -13.74 8.62
C LEU A 68 17.76 -14.98 9.37
N VAL A 69 17.08 -15.39 10.44
CA VAL A 69 17.48 -16.55 11.24
C VAL A 69 17.34 -17.85 10.44
N HIS A 70 16.34 -17.97 9.57
CA HIS A 70 16.28 -19.10 8.63
C HIS A 70 17.46 -19.11 7.66
N GLY A 71 17.90 -17.95 7.16
CA GLY A 71 19.11 -17.83 6.35
C GLY A 71 20.38 -18.22 7.10
N MET A 72 20.47 -17.92 8.40
CA MET A 72 21.57 -18.38 9.25
C MET A 72 21.56 -19.90 9.45
N ALA A 73 20.37 -20.52 9.51
CA ALA A 73 20.21 -21.97 9.66
C ALA A 73 20.41 -22.75 8.37
N ASP A 74 20.23 -22.10 7.21
CA ASP A 74 20.38 -22.70 5.89
C ASP A 74 21.10 -21.72 4.93
N PRO A 75 22.42 -21.50 5.11
CA PRO A 75 23.17 -20.47 4.38
C PRO A 75 23.25 -20.70 2.87
N GLU A 76 23.14 -21.96 2.44
CA GLU A 76 23.21 -22.32 1.02
C GLU A 76 21.90 -22.11 0.27
N ASN A 77 20.80 -21.95 1.01
CA ASN A 77 19.50 -21.81 0.40
C ASN A 77 19.35 -20.44 -0.29
N PRO A 78 19.17 -20.41 -1.62
CA PRO A 78 19.12 -19.17 -2.37
C PRO A 78 17.93 -18.29 -1.97
N ARG A 79 16.90 -18.83 -1.31
CA ARG A 79 15.75 -18.07 -0.81
C ARG A 79 16.15 -16.95 0.15
N TYR A 80 17.18 -17.17 0.97
CA TYR A 80 17.58 -16.23 2.02
C TYR A 80 18.72 -15.29 1.62
N LYS A 81 19.29 -15.47 0.42
CA LYS A 81 20.33 -14.61 -0.15
C LYS A 81 19.69 -13.37 -0.77
N LEU A 82 19.94 -12.20 -0.19
CA LEU A 82 19.35 -10.91 -0.60
C LEU A 82 20.27 -10.12 -1.54
N GLU A 83 21.53 -10.53 -1.67
CA GLU A 83 22.52 -9.93 -2.55
C GLU A 83 22.00 -9.92 -3.99
N GLY A 84 21.97 -8.74 -4.62
CA GLY A 84 21.46 -8.57 -5.98
C GLY A 84 19.94 -8.70 -6.14
N ARG A 85 19.17 -8.98 -5.07
CA ARG A 85 17.70 -8.97 -5.10
C ARG A 85 17.11 -7.58 -4.85
N PHE A 86 17.89 -6.66 -4.29
CA PHE A 86 17.50 -5.27 -4.12
C PHE A 86 18.19 -4.39 -5.15
N CYS A 87 17.38 -3.62 -5.88
CA CYS A 87 17.89 -2.55 -6.73
C CYS A 87 18.31 -1.38 -5.83
N ALA A 88 19.62 -1.15 -5.69
CA ALA A 88 20.16 -0.01 -4.93
C ALA A 88 20.08 1.32 -5.70
N LYS A 89 19.64 1.30 -6.97
CA LYS A 89 19.34 2.54 -7.70
C LYS A 89 18.12 3.17 -7.04
N SER A 90 18.23 4.46 -6.72
CA SER A 90 17.06 5.28 -6.38
C SER A 90 15.96 5.03 -7.40
N PHE A 91 14.75 4.77 -6.92
CA PHE A 91 13.56 4.63 -7.76
C PHE A 91 13.33 5.96 -8.48
N LEU A 92 13.96 6.12 -9.64
CA LEU A 92 13.92 7.33 -10.46
C LEU A 92 12.80 7.25 -11.51
N GLU A 93 12.50 6.05 -12.00
CA GLU A 93 11.49 5.78 -13.02
C GLU A 93 11.00 4.31 -12.94
N LEU A 94 9.71 4.07 -13.18
CA LEU A 94 9.14 2.72 -13.29
C LEU A 94 9.26 2.23 -14.74
N HIS A 95 10.27 1.41 -15.04
CA HIS A 95 10.33 0.69 -16.30
C HIS A 95 9.32 -0.48 -16.28
N VAL A 96 8.12 -0.27 -16.83
CA VAL A 96 7.14 -1.33 -17.06
C VAL A 96 7.51 -2.05 -18.35
N LEU A 97 8.41 -2.99 -18.23
CA LEU A 97 8.48 -4.08 -19.19
C LEU A 97 8.27 -5.32 -18.36
N GLY A 98 7.01 -5.75 -18.06
CA GLY A 98 6.43 -7.11 -17.74
C GLY A 98 6.23 -7.76 -16.28
N ARG A 99 5.87 -9.07 -16.13
CA ARG A 99 4.98 -9.83 -15.15
C ARG A 99 5.67 -9.85 -13.82
N SER A 100 5.16 -8.98 -12.99
CA SER A 100 4.36 -9.40 -11.84
C SER A 100 3.43 -8.25 -11.48
N THR A 101 2.38 -8.52 -10.72
CA THR A 101 1.53 -7.48 -10.13
C THR A 101 2.34 -6.80 -9.03
N HIS A 102 2.74 -5.55 -9.27
CA HIS A 102 3.36 -4.69 -8.27
C HIS A 102 2.54 -3.40 -8.16
N GLN A 103 2.11 -3.06 -6.95
CA GLN A 103 1.62 -1.72 -6.63
C GLN A 103 2.84 -0.81 -6.50
N CYS A 104 3.08 0.06 -7.48
CA CYS A 104 4.12 1.07 -7.36
C CYS A 104 3.50 2.44 -7.08
N CYS A 105 3.81 2.99 -5.91
CA CYS A 105 3.46 4.35 -5.53
C CYS A 105 4.26 5.36 -6.36
N ALA A 106 3.57 6.39 -6.83
CA ALA A 106 4.07 7.42 -7.74
C ALA A 106 4.99 8.44 -7.07
N SER A 107 6.21 8.58 -7.60
CA SER A 107 7.02 9.81 -7.57
C SER A 107 8.20 9.68 -8.56
N ILE A 108 8.15 10.39 -9.69
CA ILE A 108 9.15 10.31 -10.79
C ILE A 108 9.60 11.74 -11.17
N ARG A 109 10.90 11.97 -11.37
CA ARG A 109 11.47 13.31 -11.68
C ARG A 109 12.51 13.26 -12.80
N ASP A 110 12.31 14.19 -13.74
CA ASP A 110 13.24 14.79 -14.72
C ASP A 110 13.89 13.91 -15.82
N GLY A 111 13.31 14.00 -17.03
CA GLY A 111 13.92 14.73 -18.17
C GLY A 111 15.18 14.19 -18.86
N SER A 112 15.80 13.09 -18.40
CA SER A 112 17.11 12.64 -18.90
C SER A 112 17.06 11.42 -19.85
N CYS A 113 15.89 11.08 -20.40
CA CYS A 113 15.72 9.90 -21.25
C CYS A 113 16.05 10.18 -22.73
N ARG A 114 17.34 10.40 -23.04
CA ARG A 114 17.87 10.24 -24.41
C ARG A 114 18.97 9.18 -24.52
N HIS A 115 19.34 8.49 -23.44
CA HIS A 115 20.55 7.66 -23.45
C HIS A 115 20.57 6.38 -22.61
N CYS A 116 19.45 5.88 -22.07
CA CYS A 116 19.50 4.61 -21.34
C CYS A 116 19.47 3.41 -22.30
N ASN A 117 20.65 3.09 -22.82
CA ASN A 117 20.96 1.83 -23.48
C ASN A 117 20.79 0.69 -22.45
N LYS A 118 19.96 -0.30 -22.80
CA LYS A 118 19.88 -1.71 -22.32
C LYS A 118 20.47 -2.03 -20.92
N MET A 119 19.66 -2.68 -20.07
CA MET A 119 20.02 -3.42 -18.82
C MET A 119 19.84 -2.71 -17.47
N ALA A 120 18.62 -2.29 -17.10
CA ALA A 120 18.32 -1.93 -15.69
C ALA A 120 17.03 -2.52 -15.10
N CYS A 121 16.26 -3.33 -15.84
CA CYS A 121 15.21 -4.19 -15.26
C CYS A 121 14.79 -5.32 -16.23
N PRO A 122 15.59 -6.40 -16.39
CA PRO A 122 15.29 -7.46 -17.36
C PRO A 122 14.10 -8.35 -16.96
N ALA A 123 13.76 -8.40 -15.67
CA ALA A 123 12.92 -9.45 -15.09
C ALA A 123 11.42 -9.27 -15.32
N LEU A 124 11.01 -8.09 -15.75
CA LEU A 124 9.61 -7.83 -15.91
C LEU A 124 9.18 -8.38 -17.31
N HIS A 125 9.90 -8.28 -18.45
CA HIS A 125 9.33 -8.14 -19.83
C HIS A 125 8.14 -9.04 -20.28
N LYS A 126 7.14 -8.51 -21.04
CA LYS A 126 5.97 -9.19 -21.72
C LYS A 126 4.84 -9.76 -20.88
N ARG A 127 4.57 -9.09 -19.79
CA ARG A 127 4.12 -9.87 -18.67
C ARG A 127 3.30 -8.96 -17.67
N VAL A 128 3.15 -7.66 -17.90
CA VAL A 128 2.18 -6.83 -17.14
C VAL A 128 0.86 -6.87 -17.91
N PHE A 129 -0.16 -7.48 -17.31
CA PHE A 129 -1.50 -7.53 -17.89
C PHE A 129 -2.25 -6.20 -17.68
N SER A 130 -2.13 -5.65 -16.47
CA SER A 130 -2.85 -4.44 -16.06
C SER A 130 -1.96 -3.50 -15.29
N LEU A 131 -2.09 -2.21 -15.58
CA LEU A 131 -1.53 -1.12 -14.79
C LEU A 131 -2.66 -0.46 -13.99
N GLN A 132 -2.44 -0.26 -12.69
CA GLN A 132 -3.36 0.49 -11.83
C GLN A 132 -2.64 1.67 -11.20
N ILE A 133 -3.21 2.87 -11.33
CA ILE A 133 -2.62 4.12 -10.81
C ILE A 133 -3.58 4.74 -9.78
N SER A 134 -3.09 5.01 -8.58
CA SER A 134 -3.83 5.82 -7.60
C SER A 134 -3.71 7.29 -7.98
N ILE A 135 -4.83 7.93 -8.32
CA ILE A 135 -4.86 9.32 -8.77
C ILE A 135 -5.28 10.26 -7.64
N ASP A 136 -6.26 9.85 -6.82
CA ASP A 136 -6.77 10.54 -5.61
C ASP A 136 -7.15 12.03 -5.78
N GLY A 137 -7.16 12.56 -7.01
CA GLY A 137 -7.59 13.92 -7.38
C GLY A 137 -7.55 14.09 -8.90
N ALA A 138 -8.50 14.83 -9.47
CA ALA A 138 -8.58 15.16 -10.88
C ALA A 138 -7.97 16.53 -11.24
N SER A 139 -7.57 17.30 -10.22
CA SER A 139 -6.89 18.59 -10.37
C SER A 139 -5.51 18.60 -9.69
N ALA A 140 -4.67 19.56 -10.08
CA ALA A 140 -3.39 19.80 -9.41
C ALA A 140 -3.57 20.08 -7.92
N ALA A 141 -4.56 20.92 -7.58
CA ALA A 141 -4.84 21.31 -6.20
C ALA A 141 -5.18 20.11 -5.33
N ALA A 142 -6.10 19.25 -5.76
CA ALA A 142 -6.49 18.06 -5.00
C ALA A 142 -5.36 17.01 -4.95
N HIS A 143 -4.72 16.74 -6.09
CA HIS A 143 -3.68 15.72 -6.18
C HIS A 143 -2.48 16.04 -5.30
N GLU A 144 -1.99 17.28 -5.34
CA GLU A 144 -0.81 17.71 -4.58
C GLU A 144 -1.11 17.91 -3.09
N LEU A 145 -2.32 18.34 -2.75
CA LEU A 145 -2.78 18.41 -1.37
C LEU A 145 -2.80 17.02 -0.73
N LEU A 146 -3.35 16.03 -1.44
CA LEU A 146 -3.59 14.70 -0.89
C LEU A 146 -2.36 13.78 -0.95
N ARG A 147 -1.43 14.07 -1.86
CA ARG A 147 -0.21 13.28 -2.03
C ARG A 147 1.00 14.15 -1.78
N ARG A 148 1.49 14.12 -0.54
CA ARG A 148 2.66 14.89 -0.10
C ARG A 148 3.85 14.62 -1.03
N GLY A 149 4.36 15.67 -1.66
CA GLY A 149 5.49 15.61 -2.58
C GLY A 149 5.15 15.15 -4.01
N ALA A 150 3.86 14.93 -4.31
CA ALA A 150 3.41 14.73 -5.68
C ALA A 150 3.49 16.05 -6.47
N ARG A 151 3.59 15.90 -7.79
CA ARG A 151 3.58 17.01 -8.75
C ARG A 151 2.60 16.66 -9.86
N TRP A 152 1.62 17.51 -10.11
CA TRP A 152 0.55 17.23 -11.04
C TRP A 152 1.06 16.99 -12.46
N GLU A 153 2.07 17.73 -12.90
CA GLU A 153 2.65 17.58 -14.23
C GLU A 153 3.26 16.20 -14.43
N VAL A 154 3.87 15.64 -13.38
CA VAL A 154 4.43 14.28 -13.39
C VAL A 154 3.32 13.25 -13.49
N MET A 155 2.24 13.42 -12.73
CA MET A 155 1.09 12.53 -12.81
C MET A 155 0.51 12.52 -14.24
N GLN A 156 0.36 13.70 -14.85
CA GLN A 156 -0.12 13.83 -16.22
C GLN A 156 0.85 13.19 -17.24
N GLN A 157 2.17 13.30 -17.04
CA GLN A 157 3.16 12.59 -17.85
C GLN A 157 3.03 11.07 -17.71
N ASN A 158 2.86 10.57 -16.48
CA ASN A 158 2.68 9.14 -16.20
C ASN A 158 1.39 8.60 -16.82
N LEU A 159 0.29 9.36 -16.77
CA LEU A 159 -0.97 8.97 -17.40
C LEU A 159 -0.84 8.91 -18.92
N ARG A 160 -0.15 9.86 -19.55
CA ARG A 160 0.15 9.81 -21.00
C ARG A 160 1.03 8.63 -21.36
N PHE A 161 2.07 8.34 -20.57
CA PHE A 161 2.91 7.17 -20.77
C PHE A 161 2.10 5.87 -20.66
N ALA A 162 1.27 5.75 -19.63
CA ALA A 162 0.39 4.60 -19.43
C ALA A 162 -0.63 4.41 -20.56
N ALA A 163 -1.20 5.50 -21.06
CA ALA A 163 -2.07 5.48 -22.24
C ALA A 163 -1.31 4.98 -23.47
N GLY A 164 -0.07 5.46 -23.69
CA GLY A 164 0.78 4.97 -24.77
C GLY A 164 1.10 3.47 -24.68
N LEU A 165 1.30 2.93 -23.46
CA LEU A 165 1.47 1.48 -23.26
C LEU A 165 0.22 0.69 -23.66
N LEU A 166 -0.97 1.23 -23.34
CA LEU A 166 -2.24 0.61 -23.70
C LEU A 166 -2.47 0.65 -25.22
N GLU A 167 -2.23 1.79 -25.86
CA GLU A 167 -2.37 1.96 -27.32
C GLU A 167 -1.43 1.04 -28.11
N GLN A 168 -0.22 0.80 -27.59
CA GLN A 168 0.76 -0.10 -28.18
C GLN A 168 0.46 -1.59 -27.90
N GLY A 169 -0.59 -1.91 -27.14
CA GLY A 169 -0.93 -3.29 -26.74
C GLY A 169 0.08 -3.92 -25.79
N LEU A 170 0.89 -3.11 -25.09
CA LEU A 170 1.89 -3.58 -24.12
C LEU A 170 1.27 -3.93 -22.76
N ILE A 171 0.09 -3.38 -22.47
CA ILE A 171 -0.79 -3.72 -21.35
C ILE A 171 -2.22 -3.85 -21.90
N GLU A 172 -3.05 -4.70 -21.28
CA GLU A 172 -4.45 -4.89 -21.68
C GLU A 172 -5.42 -3.99 -20.90
N ARG A 173 -4.99 -3.49 -19.73
CA ARG A 173 -5.85 -2.69 -18.86
C ARG A 173 -5.09 -1.55 -18.20
N LEU A 174 -5.69 -0.37 -18.25
CA LEU A 174 -5.28 0.80 -17.48
C LEU A 174 -6.41 1.23 -16.54
N SER A 175 -6.26 0.93 -15.26
CA SER A 175 -7.24 1.24 -14.23
C SER A 175 -6.76 2.40 -13.37
N LEU A 176 -7.67 3.31 -13.02
CA LEU A 176 -7.40 4.30 -11.98
C LEU A 176 -8.04 3.86 -10.66
N SER A 177 -7.42 4.23 -9.55
CA SER A 177 -7.99 4.12 -8.21
C SER A 177 -8.13 5.52 -7.64
N PHE A 178 -9.28 5.80 -7.04
CA PHE A 178 -9.62 7.09 -6.46
C PHE A 178 -10.19 6.86 -5.06
N THR A 179 -9.44 7.27 -4.05
CA THR A 179 -9.89 7.19 -2.66
C THR A 179 -10.73 8.42 -2.33
N VAL A 180 -12.03 8.22 -2.14
CA VAL A 180 -13.00 9.29 -1.89
C VAL A 180 -12.93 9.75 -0.43
N GLN A 181 -12.76 11.06 -0.27
CA GLN A 181 -12.72 11.77 1.01
C GLN A 181 -13.19 13.23 0.85
N ALA A 182 -13.30 13.96 1.96
CA ALA A 182 -13.85 15.32 2.01
C ALA A 182 -13.18 16.29 1.03
N GLU A 183 -11.87 16.15 0.80
CA GLU A 183 -11.12 17.07 -0.04
C GLU A 183 -11.29 16.85 -1.55
N ASN A 184 -11.80 15.69 -2.00
CA ASN A 184 -11.78 15.32 -3.42
C ASN A 184 -13.09 14.76 -3.99
N PHE A 185 -14.13 14.54 -3.18
CA PHE A 185 -15.37 13.91 -3.68
C PHE A 185 -16.06 14.72 -4.80
N HIS A 186 -15.90 16.04 -4.81
CA HIS A 186 -16.42 16.92 -5.85
C HIS A 186 -15.84 16.63 -7.24
N GLU A 187 -14.64 16.04 -7.30
CA GLU A 187 -13.91 15.76 -8.53
C GLU A 187 -14.20 14.36 -9.10
N MET A 188 -15.04 13.56 -8.44
CA MET A 188 -15.32 12.18 -8.86
C MET A 188 -15.83 12.07 -10.30
N GLY A 189 -16.66 13.02 -10.74
CA GLY A 189 -17.12 13.07 -12.13
C GLY A 189 -15.99 13.34 -13.13
N GLU A 190 -15.04 14.21 -12.79
CA GLU A 190 -13.93 14.61 -13.65
C GLU A 190 -12.81 13.57 -13.71
N GLY A 191 -12.53 12.89 -12.58
CA GLY A 191 -11.52 11.84 -12.50
C GLY A 191 -11.80 10.62 -13.38
N SER A 192 -13.02 10.51 -13.92
CA SER A 192 -13.42 9.43 -14.84
C SER A 192 -12.88 9.58 -16.27
N LEU A 193 -12.25 10.70 -16.61
CA LEU A 193 -11.79 11.00 -17.96
C LEU A 193 -10.42 10.36 -18.24
N ASN A 194 -10.29 9.70 -19.39
CA ASN A 194 -9.06 9.11 -19.98
C ASN A 194 -8.56 7.74 -19.46
N ALA A 195 -9.30 7.03 -18.61
CA ALA A 195 -8.95 5.66 -18.20
C ALA A 195 -9.86 4.59 -18.82
N THR A 196 -9.34 3.36 -19.01
CA THR A 196 -10.18 2.22 -19.43
C THR A 196 -11.15 1.80 -18.33
N SER A 197 -10.77 2.03 -17.08
CA SER A 197 -11.63 1.86 -15.92
C SER A 197 -11.16 2.74 -14.75
N ILE A 198 -12.07 3.10 -13.87
CA ILE A 198 -11.77 3.79 -12.61
C ILE A 198 -12.52 3.13 -11.46
N TYR A 199 -11.84 2.92 -10.34
CA TYR A 199 -12.40 2.44 -9.10
C TYR A 199 -12.49 3.59 -8.09
N PHE A 200 -13.69 3.83 -7.58
CA PHE A 200 -13.92 4.72 -6.45
C PHE A 200 -14.14 3.90 -5.18
N GLY A 201 -13.40 4.24 -4.12
CA GLY A 201 -13.53 3.59 -2.82
C GLY A 201 -13.47 4.58 -1.67
N LYS A 202 -14.20 4.29 -0.60
CA LYS A 202 -14.15 5.04 0.67
C LYS A 202 -12.73 5.08 1.23
N VAL A 203 -12.30 6.24 1.74
CA VAL A 203 -11.15 6.31 2.65
C VAL A 203 -11.38 5.38 3.84
N ALA A 204 -10.37 4.61 4.22
CA ALA A 204 -10.42 3.68 5.34
C ALA A 204 -9.41 4.10 6.42
N ASN A 205 -9.77 3.89 7.69
CA ASN A 205 -8.86 4.14 8.81
C ASN A 205 -8.20 2.84 9.27
N TRP A 206 -6.90 2.68 8.97
CA TRP A 206 -6.09 1.54 9.41
C TRP A 206 -5.31 1.83 10.71
N GLY A 207 -5.85 2.72 11.55
CA GLY A 207 -5.18 3.24 12.74
C GLY A 207 -4.22 4.40 12.45
N THR A 208 -4.33 5.00 11.26
CA THR A 208 -3.53 6.17 10.83
C THR A 208 -4.14 7.48 11.34
N PHE A 209 -5.47 7.54 11.46
CA PHE A 209 -6.19 8.73 11.90
C PHE A 209 -6.77 8.52 13.29
N SER A 210 -6.78 9.57 14.11
CA SER A 210 -7.66 9.62 15.27
C SER A 210 -9.15 9.57 14.85
N PRO A 211 -10.07 9.24 15.77
CA PRO A 211 -11.49 9.22 15.46
C PRO A 211 -12.01 10.55 14.88
N ALA A 212 -11.55 11.69 15.41
CA ALA A 212 -11.95 13.01 14.95
C ALA A 212 -11.41 13.32 13.54
N GLU A 213 -10.14 13.00 13.26
CA GLU A 213 -9.55 13.19 11.94
C GLU A 213 -10.22 12.31 10.88
N TYR A 214 -10.55 11.06 11.22
CA TYR A 214 -11.27 10.19 10.30
C TYR A 214 -12.68 10.72 10.04
N ALA A 215 -13.40 11.15 11.08
CA ALA A 215 -14.73 11.74 10.94
C ALA A 215 -14.72 12.99 10.05
N ALA A 216 -13.65 13.79 10.05
CA ALA A 216 -13.51 14.96 9.17
C ALA A 216 -13.12 14.60 7.72
N LYS A 217 -12.62 13.38 7.46
CA LYS A 217 -12.23 12.92 6.12
C LYS A 217 -13.29 12.06 5.44
N ALA A 218 -14.00 11.26 6.22
CA ALA A 218 -14.97 10.29 5.75
C ALA A 218 -16.30 10.98 5.40
N VAL A 219 -16.32 11.67 4.25
CA VAL A 219 -17.48 12.46 3.78
C VAL A 219 -18.78 11.66 3.62
N PHE A 220 -18.67 10.36 3.45
CA PHE A 220 -19.78 9.41 3.34
C PHE A 220 -20.44 9.07 4.69
N LEU A 221 -19.91 9.56 5.82
CA LEU A 221 -20.58 9.40 7.12
C LEU A 221 -21.81 10.32 7.19
N PRO A 222 -22.96 9.86 7.71
CA PRO A 222 -24.18 10.66 7.81
C PRO A 222 -24.01 11.97 8.58
N ASP A 223 -23.19 11.95 9.64
CA ASP A 223 -22.93 13.11 10.50
C ASP A 223 -21.89 14.08 9.92
N HIS A 224 -21.31 13.78 8.75
CA HIS A 224 -20.33 14.65 8.14
C HIS A 224 -21.00 15.93 7.60
N PRO A 225 -20.48 17.14 7.86
CA PRO A 225 -21.11 18.39 7.41
C PRO A 225 -21.36 18.48 5.90
N GLN A 226 -20.47 17.90 5.11
CA GLN A 226 -20.57 17.84 3.65
C GLN A 226 -21.28 16.57 3.10
N HIS A 227 -21.90 15.74 3.96
CA HIS A 227 -22.53 14.49 3.53
C HIS A 227 -23.57 14.69 2.43
N GLN A 228 -24.41 15.72 2.54
CA GLN A 228 -25.43 16.04 1.53
C GLN A 228 -24.81 16.46 0.19
N ALA A 229 -23.72 17.21 0.21
CA ALA A 229 -22.98 17.56 -1.00
C ALA A 229 -22.36 16.31 -1.65
N PHE A 230 -21.90 15.35 -0.84
CA PHE A 230 -21.39 14.08 -1.33
C PHE A 230 -22.49 13.25 -2.00
N LEU A 231 -23.69 13.15 -1.42
CA LEU A 231 -24.83 12.48 -2.07
C LEU A 231 -25.20 13.14 -3.40
N ALA A 232 -25.15 14.48 -3.47
CA ALA A 232 -25.34 15.20 -4.73
C ALA A 232 -24.25 14.88 -5.77
N ALA A 233 -22.99 14.75 -5.35
CA ALA A 233 -21.90 14.32 -6.24
C ALA A 233 -22.08 12.87 -6.73
N MET A 234 -22.61 11.97 -5.90
CA MET A 234 -22.96 10.59 -6.31
C MET A 234 -24.08 10.54 -7.37
N ALA A 235 -24.88 11.60 -7.50
CA ALA A 235 -25.87 11.72 -8.57
C ALA A 235 -25.29 12.09 -9.94
N ASP A 236 -23.98 12.36 -10.04
CA ASP A 236 -23.35 12.71 -11.31
C ASP A 236 -23.50 11.59 -12.37
N PRO A 237 -24.07 11.87 -13.56
CA PRO A 237 -24.30 10.86 -14.58
C PRO A 237 -23.02 10.17 -15.06
N ARG A 238 -21.87 10.85 -14.98
CA ARG A 238 -20.56 10.29 -15.38
C ARG A 238 -20.19 9.05 -14.56
N LEU A 239 -20.70 8.94 -13.34
CA LEU A 239 -20.47 7.78 -12.46
C LEU A 239 -21.26 6.53 -12.90
N ARG A 240 -22.24 6.64 -13.80
CA ARG A 240 -22.96 5.49 -14.37
C ARG A 240 -22.25 4.84 -15.55
N SER A 241 -21.15 5.42 -16.04
CA SER A 241 -20.38 4.84 -17.14
C SER A 241 -19.97 3.38 -16.84
N PRO A 242 -20.01 2.46 -17.84
CA PRO A 242 -19.53 1.08 -17.67
C PRO A 242 -18.06 0.99 -17.25
N ARG A 243 -17.28 2.05 -17.47
CA ARG A 243 -15.88 2.15 -17.06
C ARG A 243 -15.72 2.44 -15.56
N VAL A 244 -16.78 2.83 -14.86
CA VAL A 244 -16.74 3.26 -13.46
C VAL A 244 -17.17 2.12 -12.53
N GLN A 245 -16.22 1.66 -11.73
CA GLN A 245 -16.43 0.74 -10.63
C GLN A 245 -16.66 1.54 -9.34
N ARG A 246 -17.87 1.43 -8.79
CA ARG A 246 -18.33 2.20 -7.62
C ARG A 246 -18.06 1.51 -6.28
N GLY A 247 -17.18 0.50 -6.27
CA GLY A 247 -16.68 -0.18 -5.06
C GLY A 247 -17.66 -0.30 -3.91
N ASN A 248 -17.26 0.23 -2.76
CA ASN A 248 -18.07 0.31 -1.54
C ASN A 248 -18.90 1.60 -1.42
N LEU A 249 -19.15 2.29 -2.54
CA LEU A 249 -19.98 3.50 -2.63
C LEU A 249 -21.34 3.24 -3.30
N LEU A 250 -21.62 2.00 -3.73
CA LEU A 250 -22.87 1.62 -4.42
C LEU A 250 -24.14 1.99 -3.64
N GLU A 251 -24.09 1.93 -2.30
CA GLU A 251 -25.19 2.26 -1.41
C GLU A 251 -25.63 3.74 -1.49
N PHE A 252 -24.73 4.63 -1.91
CA PHE A 252 -24.99 6.08 -2.01
C PHE A 252 -25.50 6.51 -3.39
N LEU A 253 -25.77 5.57 -4.29
CA LEU A 253 -26.41 5.90 -5.56
C LEU A 253 -27.89 6.24 -5.31
N PRO A 254 -28.42 7.31 -5.92
CA PRO A 254 -29.83 7.70 -5.79
C PRO A 254 -30.83 6.56 -6.06
N GLU A 255 -30.49 5.68 -7.01
CA GLU A 255 -31.28 4.51 -7.40
C GLU A 255 -31.39 3.45 -6.28
N ASN A 256 -30.38 3.36 -5.41
CA ASN A 256 -30.33 2.40 -4.31
C ASN A 256 -30.81 3.01 -2.98
N SER A 257 -30.73 4.34 -2.83
CA SER A 257 -31.21 5.04 -1.63
C SER A 257 -32.74 5.00 -1.49
N ALA A 258 -33.49 4.76 -2.58
CA ALA A 258 -34.95 4.63 -2.56
C ALA A 258 -35.47 3.26 -2.04
N VAL A 259 -34.59 2.28 -1.83
CA VAL A 259 -34.95 0.93 -1.35
C VAL A 259 -34.75 0.79 0.17
N ALA A 260 -34.19 1.80 0.83
CA ALA A 260 -33.83 1.78 2.25
C ALA A 260 -34.66 2.74 3.13
N ALA A 261 -35.74 3.32 2.59
CA ALA A 261 -36.71 4.15 3.31
C ALA A 261 -38.06 3.43 3.36
#